data_AF-A0A2E3I161-F1
#
_entry.id   AF-A0A2E3I161-F1
#
_cell.length_a   1.000
_cell.length_b   1.000
_cell.length_c   1.000
_cell.angle_alpha   90.00
_cell.angle_beta   90.00
_cell.angle_gamma   90.00
#
_symmetry.space_group_name_H-M   'P 1'
#
loop_
_entity.id
_entity.type
_entity.pdbx_description
1 polymer ?
#
loop_
_entity_poly.entity_id
_entity_poly.type
_entity_poly.pdbx_seq_one_letter_code
_entity_poly.pdbx_strand_id
1 'polypeptide(L)'
;MPNTFKKGINKKMNLIIWITLVVTPIVTGMFVSGGIGQFIDPPSAFITILPTIGVMIVGFKGYFISSLTSVWKKDVDDLTLAKGVEFWKASKRYAIAFSFLGFMIGLIAMLGSGTLEDLGKFGPYLAVASITIFYGFIWGYVVADPIACSLETKKKLLSPNKI
;
A
#
# COMPACT_ATOMS: atom_id res chain seq x y z
N MET A 1 -21.48 -7.54 33.51
CA MET A 1 -21.34 -8.80 32.75
C MET A 1 -19.94 -8.86 32.16
N PRO A 2 -19.04 -9.74 32.63
CA PRO A 2 -17.70 -9.88 32.06
C PRO A 2 -17.67 -11.00 31.00
N ASN A 3 -16.88 -10.78 29.94
CA ASN A 3 -16.30 -11.81 29.05
C ASN A 3 -17.13 -12.39 27.88
N THR A 4 -17.65 -11.55 26.97
CA THR A 4 -17.99 -12.00 25.60
C THR A 4 -17.24 -11.26 24.47
N PHE A 5 -16.55 -10.15 24.79
CA PHE A 5 -15.72 -9.40 23.82
C PHE A 5 -14.25 -9.85 23.74
N LYS A 6 -13.85 -10.88 24.51
CA LYS A 6 -12.53 -11.54 24.44
C LYS A 6 -12.54 -12.72 23.46
N LYS A 7 -13.32 -12.66 22.38
CA LYS A 7 -13.12 -13.61 21.28
C LYS A 7 -11.83 -13.21 20.60
N GLY A 8 -10.76 -13.94 20.92
CA GLY A 8 -9.43 -13.70 20.38
C GLY A 8 -9.51 -13.40 18.89
N ILE A 9 -8.96 -12.24 18.51
CA ILE A 9 -8.82 -11.83 17.11
C ILE A 9 -8.07 -12.94 16.40
N ASN A 10 -8.79 -13.80 15.70
CA ASN A 10 -8.19 -14.88 14.95
C ASN A 10 -7.54 -14.24 13.72
N LYS A 11 -6.22 -14.02 13.76
CA LYS A 11 -5.45 -13.42 12.65
C LYS A 11 -5.72 -14.12 11.31
N LYS A 12 -5.96 -15.44 11.32
CA LYS A 12 -6.34 -16.17 10.10
C LYS A 12 -7.71 -15.74 9.58
N MET A 13 -8.68 -15.51 10.46
CA MET A 13 -10.03 -15.04 10.09
C MET A 13 -9.99 -13.62 9.52
N ASN A 14 -9.23 -12.70 10.12
CA ASN A 14 -9.07 -11.34 9.59
C ASN A 14 -8.40 -11.33 8.21
N LEU A 15 -7.39 -12.20 8.00
CA LEU A 15 -6.74 -12.34 6.71
C LEU A 15 -7.72 -12.88 5.64
N ILE A 16 -8.53 -13.90 5.97
CA ILE A 16 -9.55 -14.45 5.06
C ILE A 16 -10.59 -13.39 4.68
N ILE A 17 -11.06 -12.61 5.66
CA ILE A 17 -12.01 -11.52 5.43
C ILE A 17 -11.40 -10.46 4.51
N TRP A 18 -10.14 -10.06 4.74
CA TRP A 18 -9.45 -9.08 3.89
C TRP A 18 -9.25 -9.60 2.47
N ILE A 19 -8.83 -10.87 2.28
CA ILE A 19 -8.72 -11.47 0.94
C ILE A 19 -10.07 -11.42 0.23
N THR A 20 -11.13 -11.88 0.90
CA THR A 20 -12.46 -12.03 0.29
C THR A 20 -13.13 -10.69 -0.02
N LEU A 21 -13.00 -9.70 0.87
CA LEU A 21 -13.72 -8.43 0.76
C LEU A 21 -12.92 -7.31 0.08
N VAL A 22 -11.59 -7.45 0.00
CA VAL A 22 -10.72 -6.41 -0.57
C VAL A 22 -10.02 -6.92 -1.82
N VAL A 23 -9.28 -8.03 -1.72
CA VAL A 23 -8.45 -8.52 -2.84
C VAL A 23 -9.31 -9.13 -3.94
N THR A 24 -10.26 -10.00 -3.60
CA THR A 24 -11.09 -10.71 -4.59
C THR A 24 -11.88 -9.76 -5.50
N PRO A 25 -12.57 -8.71 -5.00
CA PRO A 25 -13.28 -7.77 -5.86
C PRO A 25 -12.36 -6.99 -6.80
N ILE A 26 -11.19 -6.55 -6.32
CA ILE A 26 -10.21 -5.83 -7.15
C ILE A 26 -9.72 -6.72 -8.29
N VAL A 27 -9.29 -7.94 -7.97
CA VAL A 27 -8.78 -8.91 -8.96
C VAL A 27 -9.89 -9.29 -9.95
N THR A 28 -11.12 -9.50 -9.48
CA THR A 28 -12.28 -9.78 -10.35
C THR A 28 -12.55 -8.61 -11.29
N GLY A 29 -12.48 -7.37 -10.79
CA GLY A 29 -12.60 -6.17 -11.63
C GLY A 29 -11.54 -6.13 -12.74
N MET A 30 -10.29 -6.46 -12.43
CA MET A 30 -9.19 -6.52 -13.42
C MET A 30 -9.43 -7.61 -14.48
N PHE A 31 -10.00 -8.75 -14.10
CA PHE A 31 -10.35 -9.81 -15.07
C PHE A 31 -11.47 -9.37 -16.01
N VAL A 32 -12.54 -8.76 -15.46
CA VAL A 32 -13.69 -8.32 -16.24
C VAL A 32 -13.34 -7.16 -17.18
N SER A 33 -12.38 -6.32 -16.82
CA SER A 33 -12.02 -5.11 -17.60
C SER A 33 -11.11 -5.36 -18.81
N GLY A 34 -10.74 -6.61 -19.12
CA GLY A 34 -9.82 -6.93 -20.23
C GLY A 34 -8.59 -7.74 -19.84
N GLY A 35 -8.51 -8.18 -18.58
CA GLY A 35 -7.48 -9.09 -18.08
C GLY A 35 -6.36 -8.40 -17.30
N ILE A 36 -5.70 -9.16 -16.42
CA ILE A 36 -4.67 -8.64 -15.51
C ILE A 36 -3.47 -8.04 -16.26
N GLY A 37 -3.14 -8.55 -17.44
CA GLY A 37 -1.98 -8.09 -18.22
C GLY A 37 -1.98 -6.60 -18.53
N GLN A 38 -3.17 -5.98 -18.66
CA GLN A 38 -3.31 -4.54 -18.91
C GLN A 38 -2.87 -3.67 -17.74
N PHE A 39 -2.83 -4.24 -16.53
CA PHE A 39 -2.44 -3.55 -15.31
C PHE A 39 -1.00 -3.86 -14.91
N ILE A 40 -0.22 -4.55 -15.73
CA ILE A 40 1.19 -4.85 -15.47
C ILE A 40 2.04 -3.93 -16.35
N ASP A 41 2.48 -2.82 -15.77
CA ASP A 41 3.34 -1.84 -16.42
C ASP A 41 4.63 -1.65 -15.60
N PRO A 42 5.79 -2.18 -16.08
CA PRO A 42 7.05 -2.03 -15.38
C PRO A 42 7.46 -0.57 -15.14
N PRO A 43 7.37 0.37 -16.11
CA PRO A 43 7.64 1.78 -15.86
C PRO A 43 6.87 2.38 -14.67
N SER A 44 5.55 2.16 -14.59
CA SER A 44 4.70 2.58 -13.47
C SER A 44 5.18 1.99 -12.14
N ALA A 45 5.57 0.72 -12.13
CA ALA A 45 6.09 0.04 -10.94
C ALA A 45 7.41 0.66 -10.47
N PHE A 46 8.34 0.94 -11.40
CA PHE A 46 9.60 1.61 -11.08
C PHE A 46 9.40 3.02 -10.53
N ILE A 47 8.47 3.79 -11.09
CA ILE A 47 8.23 5.17 -10.63
C ILE A 47 7.51 5.22 -9.28
N THR A 48 6.73 4.20 -8.93
CA THR A 48 5.96 4.19 -7.68
C THR A 48 6.68 3.44 -6.56
N ILE A 49 7.06 2.19 -6.82
CA ILE A 49 7.50 1.24 -5.79
C ILE A 49 8.97 1.51 -5.41
N LEU A 50 9.85 1.71 -6.40
CA LEU A 50 11.27 1.90 -6.13
C LEU A 50 11.58 3.13 -5.25
N PRO A 51 11.07 4.35 -5.55
CA PRO A 51 11.32 5.50 -4.70
C PRO A 51 10.62 5.38 -3.35
N THR A 52 9.44 4.75 -3.29
CA THR A 52 8.78 4.44 -2.00
C THR A 52 9.70 3.60 -1.13
N ILE A 53 10.22 2.48 -1.64
CA ILE A 53 11.16 1.62 -0.91
C ILE A 53 12.44 2.38 -0.56
N GLY A 54 13.00 3.16 -1.49
CA GLY A 54 14.22 3.95 -1.28
C GLY A 54 14.08 4.92 -0.11
N VAL A 55 13.02 5.71 -0.07
CA VAL A 55 12.76 6.66 1.03
C VAL A 55 12.49 5.91 2.34
N MET A 56 11.82 4.76 2.29
CA MET A 56 11.60 3.94 3.48
C MET A 56 12.90 3.37 4.06
N ILE A 57 13.83 2.91 3.23
CA ILE A 57 15.14 2.41 3.69
C ILE A 57 15.96 3.55 4.31
N VAL A 58 15.97 4.73 3.68
CA VAL A 58 16.71 5.90 4.17
C VAL A 58 16.10 6.43 5.47
N GLY A 59 14.78 6.54 5.54
CA GLY A 59 14.05 7.11 6.68
C GLY A 59 13.92 6.18 7.89
N PHE A 60 13.94 4.86 7.68
CA PHE A 60 13.68 3.85 8.72
C PHE A 60 14.81 2.81 8.82
N LYS A 61 16.06 3.26 8.78
CA LYS A 61 17.28 2.42 8.82
C LYS A 61 17.17 1.30 9.87
N GLY A 62 17.17 0.05 9.40
CA GLY A 62 17.21 -1.15 10.25
C GLY A 62 15.87 -1.59 10.86
N TYR A 63 14.77 -0.85 10.65
CA TYR A 63 13.45 -1.19 11.21
C TYR A 63 12.50 -1.87 10.22
N PHE A 64 12.90 -2.04 8.96
CA PHE A 64 12.10 -2.72 7.93
C PHE A 64 11.74 -4.17 8.30
N ILE A 65 12.74 -5.00 8.61
CA ILE A 65 12.52 -6.41 8.95
C ILE A 65 11.79 -6.53 10.30
N SER A 66 12.10 -5.65 11.24
CA SER A 66 11.45 -5.59 12.54
C SER A 66 9.97 -5.22 12.43
N SER A 67 9.62 -4.25 11.58
CA SER A 67 8.21 -3.86 11.35
C SER A 67 7.43 -4.99 10.68
N LEU A 68 8.03 -5.71 9.71
CA LEU A 68 7.40 -6.89 9.10
C LEU A 68 7.15 -7.98 10.15
N THR A 69 8.20 -8.41 10.85
CA THR A 69 8.11 -9.53 11.81
C THR A 69 7.23 -9.22 13.02
N SER A 70 7.08 -7.94 13.38
CA SER A 70 6.23 -7.49 14.50
C SER A 70 4.74 -7.81 14.32
N VAL A 71 4.29 -7.95 13.07
CA VAL A 71 2.92 -8.34 12.73
C VAL A 71 2.63 -9.75 13.23
N TRP A 72 3.61 -10.66 13.18
CA TRP A 72 3.44 -12.07 13.55
C TRP A 72 3.86 -12.39 14.98
N LYS A 73 4.93 -11.77 15.50
CA LYS A 73 5.42 -12.01 16.86
C LYS A 73 4.37 -11.67 17.91
N LYS A 74 4.25 -12.47 18.98
CA LYS A 74 3.38 -12.15 20.12
C LYS A 74 4.00 -11.05 20.98
N ASP A 75 5.25 -11.26 21.38
CA ASP A 75 6.00 -10.36 22.24
C ASP A 75 6.87 -9.44 21.39
N VAL A 76 6.52 -8.15 21.38
CA VAL A 76 7.24 -7.08 20.67
C VAL A 76 7.23 -5.88 21.61
N ASP A 77 8.37 -5.23 21.76
CA ASP A 77 8.50 -4.04 22.60
C ASP A 77 7.71 -2.84 22.02
N ASP A 78 7.33 -1.92 22.90
CA ASP A 78 6.49 -0.76 22.55
C ASP A 78 7.18 0.17 21.54
N LEU A 79 8.52 0.28 21.60
CA LEU A 79 9.31 1.11 20.69
C LEU A 79 9.30 0.52 19.27
N THR A 80 9.51 -0.78 19.11
CA THR A 80 9.43 -1.48 17.82
C THR A 80 8.02 -1.41 17.24
N LEU A 81 6.97 -1.51 18.07
CA LEU A 81 5.59 -1.32 17.62
C LEU A 81 5.33 0.12 17.15
N ALA A 82 5.77 1.12 17.92
CA ALA A 82 5.61 2.52 17.55
C ALA A 82 6.32 2.84 16.22
N LYS A 83 7.58 2.42 16.09
CA LYS A 83 8.34 2.57 14.84
C LYS A 83 7.74 1.78 13.68
N GLY A 84 7.18 0.61 13.95
CA GLY A 84 6.47 -0.19 12.95
C GLY A 84 5.21 0.50 12.42
N VAL A 85 4.41 1.10 13.31
CA VAL A 85 3.24 1.91 12.92
C VAL A 85 3.66 3.09 12.04
N GLU A 86 4.67 3.85 12.48
CA GLU A 86 5.18 4.99 11.74
C GLU A 86 5.72 4.58 10.37
N PHE A 87 6.44 3.45 10.31
CA PHE A 87 6.95 2.87 9.07
C PHE A 87 5.81 2.63 8.07
N TRP A 88 4.76 1.91 8.46
CA TRP A 88 3.68 1.57 7.53
C TRP A 88 2.81 2.77 7.15
N LYS A 89 2.58 3.71 8.07
CA LYS A 89 1.92 4.99 7.76
C LYS A 89 2.72 5.84 6.78
N ALA A 90 4.04 5.93 6.97
CA ALA A 90 4.93 6.62 6.05
C ALA A 90 4.96 5.93 4.68
N SER A 91 5.00 4.59 4.66
CA SER A 91 4.96 3.80 3.42
C SER A 91 3.70 4.09 2.59
N LYS A 92 2.52 4.17 3.22
CA LYS A 92 1.29 4.61 2.55
C LYS A 92 1.42 6.01 1.96
N ARG A 93 1.89 6.97 2.76
CA ARG A 93 2.02 8.37 2.33
C ARG A 93 2.95 8.50 1.12
N TYR A 94 4.12 7.85 1.17
CA TYR A 94 5.08 7.91 0.08
C TYR A 94 4.60 7.19 -1.17
N ALA A 95 3.96 6.01 -1.05
CA ALA A 95 3.40 5.31 -2.20
C ALA A 95 2.39 6.17 -2.96
N ILE A 96 1.49 6.85 -2.25
CA ILE A 96 0.51 7.76 -2.85
C ILE A 96 1.21 8.99 -3.44
N ALA A 97 2.15 9.60 -2.72
CA ALA A 97 2.86 10.77 -3.22
C ALA A 97 3.63 10.48 -4.50
N PHE A 98 4.41 9.40 -4.54
CA PHE A 98 5.18 9.00 -5.72
C PHE A 98 4.28 8.55 -6.88
N SER A 99 3.11 7.97 -6.60
CA SER A 99 2.18 7.64 -7.69
C SER A 99 1.61 8.89 -8.36
N PHE A 100 1.30 9.94 -7.60
CA PHE A 100 0.88 11.22 -8.18
C PHE A 100 2.03 11.93 -8.91
N LEU A 101 3.25 11.84 -8.39
CA LEU A 101 4.44 12.35 -9.08
C LEU A 101 4.65 11.63 -10.43
N GLY A 102 4.51 10.31 -10.45
CA GLY A 102 4.61 9.53 -11.68
C GLY A 102 3.48 9.78 -12.68
N PHE A 103 2.26 10.00 -12.19
CA PHE A 103 1.16 10.48 -13.04
C PHE A 103 1.50 11.80 -13.72
N MET A 104 2.07 12.76 -12.99
CA MET A 104 2.51 14.03 -13.56
C MET A 104 3.62 13.83 -14.61
N ILE A 105 4.58 12.94 -14.39
CA ILE A 105 5.60 12.58 -15.40
C ILE A 105 4.93 12.06 -16.67
N GLY A 106 3.95 11.15 -16.53
CA GLY A 106 3.20 10.60 -17.66
C GLY A 106 2.43 11.67 -18.44
N LEU A 107 1.77 12.59 -17.74
CA LEU A 107 1.08 13.71 -18.38
C LEU A 107 2.03 14.68 -19.09
N ILE A 108 3.20 14.98 -18.50
CA ILE A 108 4.21 15.84 -19.14
C ILE A 108 4.75 15.19 -20.41
N ALA A 109 5.05 13.89 -20.37
CA ALA A 109 5.51 13.15 -21.54
C ALA A 109 4.44 13.12 -22.65
N MET A 110 3.17 12.96 -22.27
CA MET A 110 2.04 13.02 -23.19
C MET A 110 1.97 14.39 -23.89
N LEU A 111 1.96 15.49 -23.13
CA LEU A 111 1.87 16.84 -23.70
C LEU A 111 3.12 17.21 -24.52
N GLY A 112 4.30 16.79 -24.11
CA GLY A 112 5.56 17.05 -24.82
C GLY A 112 5.69 16.30 -26.15
N SER A 113 4.90 15.25 -26.37
CA SER A 113 4.96 14.42 -27.58
C SER A 113 4.14 14.94 -28.77
N GLY A 114 3.47 16.10 -28.64
CA GLY A 114 2.67 16.69 -29.73
C GLY A 114 1.45 15.86 -30.13
N THR A 115 1.02 14.93 -29.28
CA THR A 115 -0.01 13.92 -29.56
C THR A 115 -1.45 14.43 -29.59
N LEU A 116 -1.66 15.75 -29.60
CA LEU A 116 -2.99 16.34 -29.76
C LEU A 116 -3.54 16.16 -31.20
N GLU A 117 -2.67 15.92 -32.18
CA GLU A 117 -3.07 15.71 -33.58
C GLU A 117 -3.37 14.24 -33.91
N ASP A 118 -2.90 13.29 -33.08
CA ASP A 118 -3.01 11.85 -33.31
C ASP A 118 -3.53 11.14 -32.05
N LEU A 119 -4.87 11.12 -31.91
CA LEU A 119 -5.61 10.55 -30.77
C LEU A 119 -5.23 9.09 -30.48
N GLY A 120 -4.72 8.35 -31.47
CA GLY A 120 -4.28 6.96 -31.29
C GLY A 120 -3.11 6.81 -30.31
N LYS A 121 -2.25 7.84 -30.21
CA LYS A 121 -1.08 7.82 -29.31
C LYS A 121 -1.39 8.32 -27.90
N PHE A 122 -2.54 8.96 -27.69
CA PHE A 122 -2.96 9.49 -26.39
C PHE A 122 -3.28 8.39 -25.37
N GLY A 123 -3.99 7.34 -25.79
CA GLY A 123 -4.46 6.27 -24.93
C GLY A 123 -3.36 5.55 -24.13
N PRO A 124 -2.27 5.10 -24.78
CA PRO A 124 -1.17 4.42 -24.09
C PRO A 124 -0.51 5.27 -22.99
N TYR A 125 -0.27 6.57 -23.21
CA TYR A 125 0.32 7.44 -22.19
C TYR A 125 -0.59 7.65 -20.99
N LEU A 126 -1.89 7.85 -21.25
CA LEU A 126 -2.87 7.98 -20.18
C LEU A 126 -3.00 6.68 -19.37
N ALA A 127 -2.97 5.53 -20.04
CA ALA A 127 -3.03 4.22 -19.38
C ALA A 127 -1.86 4.03 -18.40
N VAL A 128 -0.62 4.28 -18.84
CA VAL A 128 0.58 4.21 -17.98
C VAL A 128 0.45 5.18 -16.80
N ALA A 129 0.01 6.42 -17.04
CA ALA A 129 -0.18 7.40 -15.97
C ALA A 129 -1.22 6.90 -14.94
N SER A 130 -2.36 6.40 -15.39
CA SER A 130 -3.42 5.88 -14.50
C SER A 130 -3.00 4.61 -13.74
N ILE A 131 -2.27 3.68 -14.37
CA ILE A 131 -1.73 2.48 -13.71
C ILE A 131 -0.75 2.87 -12.59
N THR A 132 0.02 3.94 -12.79
CA THR A 132 0.91 4.49 -11.76
C THR A 132 0.15 4.88 -10.50
N ILE A 133 -0.96 5.62 -10.63
CA ILE A 133 -1.86 5.96 -9.53
C ILE A 133 -2.44 4.70 -8.88
N PHE A 134 -2.91 3.77 -9.70
CA PHE A 134 -3.47 2.51 -9.24
C PHE A 134 -2.49 1.74 -8.33
N TYR A 135 -1.22 1.63 -8.73
CA TYR A 135 -0.19 0.98 -7.89
C TYR A 135 0.03 1.67 -6.55
N GLY A 136 0.02 3.00 -6.51
CA GLY A 136 0.12 3.76 -5.27
C GLY A 136 -1.03 3.45 -4.32
N PHE A 137 -2.27 3.42 -4.84
CA PHE A 137 -3.46 3.10 -4.05
C PHE A 137 -3.47 1.65 -3.55
N ILE A 138 -3.12 0.69 -4.40
CA ILE A 138 -3.00 -0.72 -3.99
C ILE A 138 -1.96 -0.86 -2.88
N TRP A 139 -0.76 -0.31 -3.05
CA TRP A 139 0.24 -0.39 -1.99
C TRP A 139 -0.20 0.33 -0.72
N GLY A 140 -0.67 1.58 -0.85
CA GLY A 140 -0.95 2.44 0.30
C GLY A 140 -2.16 2.01 1.11
N TYR A 141 -3.30 1.76 0.45
CA TYR A 141 -4.57 1.50 1.13
C TYR A 141 -4.91 0.02 1.27
N VAL A 142 -4.49 -0.82 0.31
CA VAL A 142 -4.80 -2.25 0.38
C VAL A 142 -3.77 -2.99 1.25
N VAL A 143 -2.49 -2.56 1.24
CA VAL A 143 -1.41 -3.25 1.98
C VAL A 143 -0.96 -2.48 3.22
N ALA A 144 -0.48 -1.24 3.08
CA ALA A 144 0.20 -0.54 4.16
C ALA A 144 -0.74 -0.07 5.29
N ASP A 145 -1.91 0.49 4.96
CA ASP A 145 -2.87 1.00 5.94
C ASP A 145 -3.41 -0.08 6.89
N PRO A 146 -3.87 -1.26 6.42
CA PRO A 146 -4.38 -2.31 7.31
C PRO A 146 -3.29 -2.83 8.26
N ILE A 147 -2.04 -2.91 7.80
CA ILE A 147 -0.91 -3.32 8.64
C ILE A 147 -0.64 -2.26 9.72
N ALA A 148 -0.62 -0.97 9.35
CA ALA A 148 -0.45 0.12 10.31
C ALA A 148 -1.54 0.08 11.40
N CYS A 149 -2.81 -0.01 11.01
CA CYS A 149 -3.93 -0.08 11.95
C CYS A 149 -3.87 -1.33 12.85
N SER A 150 -3.42 -2.48 12.31
CA SER A 150 -3.23 -3.69 13.10
C SER A 150 -2.15 -3.53 14.16
N LEU A 151 -1.03 -2.87 13.82
CA LEU A 151 0.06 -2.62 14.77
C LEU A 151 -0.35 -1.60 15.84
N GLU A 152 -1.11 -0.56 15.48
CA GLU A 152 -1.65 0.41 16.43
C GLU A 152 -2.59 -0.23 17.45
N THR A 153 -3.49 -1.09 16.96
CA THR A 153 -4.40 -1.85 17.81
C THR A 153 -3.61 -2.74 18.78
N LYS A 154 -2.59 -3.44 18.28
CA LYS A 154 -1.72 -4.27 19.11
C LYS A 154 -0.99 -3.46 20.18
N LYS A 155 -0.44 -2.29 19.83
CA LYS A 155 0.22 -1.39 20.78
C LYS A 155 -0.73 -0.96 21.90
N LYS A 156 -1.96 -0.54 21.55
CA LYS A 156 -2.99 -0.12 22.52
C LYS A 156 -3.37 -1.26 23.48
N LEU A 157 -3.44 -2.50 22.99
CA LEU A 157 -3.77 -3.66 23.81
C LEU A 157 -2.66 -4.07 24.79
N LEU A 158 -1.39 -3.87 24.42
CA LEU A 158 -0.24 -4.21 25.26
C LEU A 158 0.14 -3.11 26.27
N SER A 159 -0.24 -1.86 25.99
CA SER A 159 0.02 -0.70 26.86
C SER A 159 -1.28 0.01 27.29
N PRO A 160 -2.25 -0.66 27.94
CA PRO A 160 -3.57 -0.08 28.22
C PRO A 160 -3.59 1.11 29.20
N ASN A 161 -2.53 1.31 30.00
CA ASN A 161 -2.47 2.30 31.09
C ASN A 161 -1.52 3.50 30.83
N LYS A 162 -1.09 3.75 29.59
CA LYS A 162 -0.28 4.94 29.22
C LYS A 162 -1.14 6.00 28.50
N ILE A 163 -2.22 6.44 29.13
CA ILE A 163 -2.97 7.64 28.74
C ILE A 163 -2.51 8.78 29.65
#